data_AF-A0A533I1G5-F1
#
_entry.id   AF-A0A533I1G5-F1
#
_cell.length_a   1.000
_cell.length_b   1.000
_cell.length_c   1.000
_cell.angle_alpha   90.00
_cell.angle_beta   90.00
_cell.angle_gamma   90.00
#
_symmetry.space_group_name_H-M   'P 1'
#
loop_
_entity.id
_entity.type
_entity.pdbx_description
1 polymer ?
#
loop_
_entity_poly.entity_id
_entity_poly.type
_entity_poly.pdbx_seq_one_letter_code
_entity_poly.pdbx_strand_id
1 'polypeptide(L)'
;RDGGPQAIRWIGTRHLDAATLADNPKLRPVRIRAGALGEGLPQADLIVSPQHRMLVRSRIALKMFGAMEVLVAARQLCQIEGIDVADDLDSVTYVHFLFDAHQIVWANGAESESLFSGVEALRSVGPAAVAEIFAIFPELRDRTELPPSARELVSGRLGRNLVVRHCQNRKPLIA
;
A
#
# COMPACT_ATOMS: atom_id res chain seq x y z
N ARG A 1 -6.76 12.40 6.19
CA ARG A 1 -6.76 12.44 7.68
C ARG A 1 -5.70 13.44 8.16
N ASP A 2 -5.65 13.79 9.44
CA ASP A 2 -4.65 14.63 10.15
C ASP A 2 -4.54 16.11 9.72
N GLY A 3 -4.48 16.41 8.41
CA GLY A 3 -4.42 17.78 7.87
C GLY A 3 -5.74 18.30 7.28
N GLY A 4 -6.84 17.55 7.38
CA GLY A 4 -8.07 17.85 6.63
C GLY A 4 -7.91 17.62 5.12
N PRO A 5 -8.80 18.19 4.27
CA PRO A 5 -8.64 18.15 2.83
C PRO A 5 -7.34 18.83 2.39
N GLN A 6 -6.55 18.14 1.56
CA GLN A 6 -5.26 18.63 1.05
C GLN A 6 -5.34 18.78 -0.48
N ALA A 7 -4.61 19.75 -1.03
CA ALA A 7 -4.57 19.96 -2.47
C ALA A 7 -3.68 18.92 -3.15
N ILE A 8 -4.22 18.21 -4.14
CA ILE A 8 -3.44 17.29 -4.97
C ILE A 8 -2.41 18.11 -5.75
N ARG A 9 -1.12 17.76 -5.62
CA ARG A 9 -0.01 18.44 -6.32
C ARG A 9 0.38 17.74 -7.60
N TRP A 10 0.13 16.45 -7.67
CA TRP A 10 0.36 15.67 -8.87
C TRP A 10 -0.58 14.46 -8.87
N ILE A 11 -1.01 14.08 -10.07
CA ILE A 11 -1.78 12.87 -10.33
C ILE A 11 -1.21 12.21 -11.59
N GLY A 12 -0.98 10.90 -11.50
CA GLY A 12 -0.56 10.06 -12.59
C GLY A 12 -1.52 8.88 -12.73
N THR A 13 -1.81 8.51 -13.97
CA THR A 13 -2.65 7.35 -14.28
C THR A 13 -1.90 6.44 -15.23
N ARG A 14 -1.89 5.14 -14.94
CA ARG A 14 -1.28 4.14 -15.80
C ARG A 14 -2.21 2.95 -15.96
N HIS A 15 -2.48 2.59 -17.21
CA HIS A 15 -3.18 1.36 -17.56
C HIS A 15 -2.15 0.25 -17.84
N LEU A 16 -2.35 -0.93 -17.26
CA LEU A 16 -1.62 -2.14 -17.57
C LEU A 16 -2.59 -3.16 -18.17
N ASP A 17 -2.28 -3.62 -19.38
CA ASP A 17 -3.05 -4.62 -20.10
C ASP A 17 -2.59 -6.05 -19.78
N ALA A 18 -3.25 -7.03 -20.39
CA ALA A 18 -3.03 -8.45 -20.13
C ALA A 18 -1.60 -8.87 -20.49
N ALA A 19 -1.08 -8.39 -21.61
CA ALA A 19 0.29 -8.66 -22.05
C ALA A 19 1.31 -8.12 -21.05
N THR A 20 1.15 -6.87 -20.62
CA THR A 20 2.04 -6.23 -19.64
C THR A 20 2.03 -6.97 -18.31
N LEU A 21 0.85 -7.39 -17.84
CA LEU A 21 0.69 -8.15 -16.59
C LEU A 21 1.26 -9.58 -16.69
N ALA A 22 1.15 -10.22 -17.85
CA ALA A 22 1.73 -11.53 -18.11
C ALA A 22 3.27 -11.48 -18.14
N ASP A 23 3.84 -10.47 -18.80
CA ASP A 23 5.29 -10.25 -18.89
C ASP A 23 5.90 -9.80 -17.55
N ASN A 24 5.07 -9.18 -16.69
CA ASN A 24 5.50 -8.66 -15.39
C ASN A 24 4.63 -9.19 -14.24
N PRO A 25 4.74 -10.48 -13.86
CA PRO A 25 3.92 -11.06 -12.79
C PRO A 25 4.05 -10.35 -11.43
N LYS A 26 5.15 -9.59 -11.23
CA LYS A 26 5.37 -8.78 -10.01
C LYS A 26 4.47 -7.54 -9.94
N LEU A 27 3.83 -7.13 -11.04
CA LEU A 27 2.88 -6.02 -11.12
C LEU A 27 1.42 -6.47 -10.99
N ARG A 28 1.17 -7.80 -10.89
CA ARG A 28 -0.16 -8.36 -10.66
C ARG A 28 -0.79 -7.70 -9.43
N PRO A 29 -2.00 -7.14 -9.53
CA PRO A 29 -2.62 -6.44 -8.41
C PRO A 29 -2.83 -7.33 -7.19
N VAL A 30 -2.97 -6.72 -6.04
CA VAL A 30 -3.50 -7.38 -4.84
C VAL A 30 -4.97 -7.00 -4.69
N ARG A 31 -5.84 -8.00 -4.55
CA ARG A 31 -7.24 -7.84 -4.18
C ARG A 31 -7.37 -8.01 -2.67
N ILE A 32 -7.92 -7.00 -2.02
CA ILE A 32 -8.34 -7.02 -0.62
C ILE A 32 -9.87 -7.09 -0.63
N ARG A 33 -10.43 -8.25 -0.29
CA ARG A 33 -11.89 -8.44 -0.29
C ARG A 33 -12.57 -7.58 0.77
N ALA A 34 -13.83 -7.25 0.55
CA ALA A 34 -14.64 -6.54 1.53
C ALA A 34 -14.55 -7.20 2.93
N GLY A 35 -14.29 -6.41 3.96
CA GLY A 35 -14.15 -6.86 5.35
C GLY A 35 -12.82 -7.52 5.74
N ALA A 36 -11.92 -7.80 4.80
CA ALA A 36 -10.70 -8.58 5.06
C ALA A 36 -9.68 -7.92 6.01
N LEU A 37 -9.70 -6.58 6.14
CA LEU A 37 -8.80 -5.85 7.04
C LEU A 37 -9.27 -5.86 8.51
N GLY A 38 -10.56 -6.11 8.75
CA GLY A 38 -11.21 -5.94 10.06
C GLY A 38 -12.22 -4.81 10.08
N GLU A 39 -13.10 -4.79 11.08
CA GLU A 39 -14.14 -3.77 11.27
C GLU A 39 -15.06 -3.53 10.05
N GLY A 40 -15.22 -4.53 9.18
CA GLY A 40 -15.98 -4.39 7.93
C GLY A 40 -15.26 -3.60 6.83
N LEU A 41 -13.93 -3.46 6.93
CA LEU A 41 -13.09 -2.78 5.95
C LEU A 41 -12.27 -3.75 5.08
N PRO A 42 -12.04 -3.43 3.79
CA PRO A 42 -12.71 -2.34 3.04
C PRO A 42 -14.21 -2.62 2.89
N GLN A 43 -15.01 -1.59 2.60
CA GLN A 43 -16.46 -1.69 2.43
C GLN A 43 -16.86 -2.38 1.11
N ALA A 44 -15.94 -2.43 0.16
CA ALA A 44 -16.04 -3.15 -1.10
C ALA A 44 -14.65 -3.67 -1.49
N ASP A 45 -14.58 -4.68 -2.34
CA ASP A 45 -13.31 -5.22 -2.84
C ASP A 45 -12.41 -4.08 -3.35
N LEU A 46 -11.17 -4.05 -2.85
CA LEU A 46 -10.19 -3.02 -3.16
C LEU A 46 -9.02 -3.64 -3.91
N ILE A 47 -8.73 -3.10 -5.10
CA ILE A 47 -7.62 -3.52 -5.96
C ILE A 47 -6.52 -2.48 -5.85
N VAL A 48 -5.32 -2.91 -5.45
CA VAL A 48 -4.16 -2.04 -5.26
C VAL A 48 -2.91 -2.65 -5.88
N SER A 49 -1.90 -1.82 -6.15
CA SER A 49 -0.60 -2.32 -6.57
C SER A 49 0.07 -3.11 -5.42
N PRO A 50 0.94 -4.08 -5.72
CA PRO A 50 1.59 -4.91 -4.70
C PRO A 50 2.36 -4.14 -3.63
N GLN A 51 2.95 -3.00 -3.97
CA GLN A 51 3.72 -2.18 -3.02
C GLN A 51 2.91 -1.04 -2.39
N HIS A 52 1.66 -0.82 -2.82
CA HIS A 52 0.76 0.15 -2.19
C HIS A 52 0.53 -0.20 -0.73
N ARG A 53 0.73 0.77 0.16
CA ARG A 53 0.64 0.51 1.61
C ARG A 53 -0.76 0.78 2.16
N MET A 54 -1.22 -0.19 2.92
CA MET A 54 -2.46 -0.12 3.71
C MET A 54 -2.12 0.22 5.15
N LEU A 55 -2.99 0.99 5.80
CA LEU A 55 -2.86 1.28 7.22
C LEU A 55 -3.25 0.04 8.03
N VAL A 56 -2.36 -0.42 8.88
CA VAL A 56 -2.63 -1.43 9.91
C VAL A 56 -2.69 -0.71 11.25
N ARG A 57 -3.80 -0.87 11.98
CA ARG A 57 -4.02 -0.28 13.30
C ARG A 57 -4.28 -1.40 14.29
N SER A 58 -3.28 -1.72 15.13
CA SER A 58 -3.44 -2.84 16.05
C SER A 58 -2.47 -2.79 17.24
N ARG A 59 -2.88 -3.44 18.34
CA ARG A 59 -2.00 -3.68 19.50
C ARG A 59 -0.78 -4.55 19.15
N ILE A 60 -0.84 -5.35 18.08
CA ILE A 60 0.30 -6.13 17.60
C ILE A 60 1.32 -5.20 16.94
N ALA A 61 0.88 -4.24 16.13
CA ALA A 61 1.73 -3.20 15.57
C ALA A 61 2.40 -2.40 16.69
N LEU A 62 1.64 -1.97 17.71
CA LEU A 62 2.21 -1.26 18.87
C LEU A 62 3.33 -2.05 19.55
N LYS A 63 3.14 -3.35 19.76
CA LYS A 63 4.16 -4.21 20.40
C LYS A 63 5.38 -4.45 19.51
N MET A 64 5.24 -4.37 18.19
CA MET A 64 6.34 -4.66 17.24
C MET A 64 7.16 -3.43 16.89
N PHE A 65 6.49 -2.29 16.75
CA PHE A 65 7.05 -1.08 16.16
C PHE A 65 7.02 0.10 17.13
N GLY A 66 6.36 -0.02 18.28
CA GLY A 66 6.14 1.10 19.19
C GLY A 66 5.08 2.09 18.69
N ALA A 67 4.43 1.81 17.55
CA ALA A 67 3.37 2.63 16.96
C ALA A 67 2.07 1.83 16.80
N MET A 68 0.95 2.43 17.17
CA MET A 68 -0.38 1.82 16.99
C MET A 68 -0.76 1.67 15.51
N GLU A 69 -0.25 2.58 14.67
CA GLU A 69 -0.57 2.70 13.25
C GLU A 69 0.69 2.61 12.41
N VAL A 70 0.71 1.69 11.45
CA VAL A 70 1.84 1.47 10.55
C VAL A 70 1.37 1.22 9.13
N LEU A 71 2.21 1.51 8.14
CA LEU A 71 1.92 1.32 6.72
C LEU A 71 2.63 0.07 6.17
N VAL A 72 1.82 -0.89 5.70
CA VAL A 72 2.29 -2.20 5.24
C VAL A 72 1.91 -2.41 3.78
N ALA A 73 2.88 -2.76 2.94
CA ALA A 73 2.64 -3.05 1.53
C ALA A 73 1.66 -4.22 1.36
N ALA A 74 0.68 -4.06 0.47
CA ALA A 74 -0.41 -5.00 0.25
C ALA A 74 0.08 -6.44 0.00
N ARG A 75 1.19 -6.61 -0.74
CA ARG A 75 1.78 -7.93 -0.99
C ARG A 75 2.22 -8.67 0.27
N GLN A 76 2.58 -7.97 1.34
CA GLN A 76 2.94 -8.64 2.59
C GLN A 76 1.71 -9.12 3.35
N LEU A 77 0.51 -8.62 3.01
CA LEU A 77 -0.77 -8.96 3.64
C LEU A 77 -1.43 -10.22 3.05
N CYS A 78 -0.91 -10.79 1.96
CA CYS A 78 -1.51 -11.93 1.25
C CYS A 78 -1.63 -13.25 2.06
N GLN A 79 -1.21 -13.29 3.33
CA GLN A 79 -1.48 -14.43 4.23
C GLN A 79 -2.71 -14.21 5.12
N ILE A 80 -3.32 -13.03 5.07
CA ILE A 80 -4.59 -12.73 5.71
C ILE A 80 -5.70 -13.27 4.81
N GLU A 81 -6.66 -13.97 5.40
CA GLU A 81 -7.83 -14.47 4.70
C GLU A 81 -8.56 -13.34 3.97
N GLY A 82 -8.85 -13.54 2.68
CA GLY A 82 -9.51 -12.53 1.85
C GLY A 82 -8.57 -11.54 1.17
N ILE A 83 -7.25 -11.65 1.34
CA ILE A 83 -6.25 -10.82 0.65
C ILE A 83 -5.37 -11.69 -0.24
N ASP A 84 -5.48 -11.51 -1.55
CA ASP A 84 -4.83 -12.40 -2.53
C ASP A 84 -4.26 -11.61 -3.71
N VAL A 85 -3.31 -12.20 -4.42
CA VAL A 85 -2.92 -11.70 -5.75
C VAL A 85 -4.08 -11.95 -6.72
N ALA A 86 -4.46 -10.92 -7.48
CA ALA A 86 -5.57 -10.95 -8.42
C ALA A 86 -5.12 -11.46 -9.80
N ASP A 87 -4.90 -12.77 -9.91
CA ASP A 87 -4.45 -13.41 -11.16
C ASP A 87 -5.56 -13.54 -12.22
N ASP A 88 -6.81 -13.32 -11.83
CA ASP A 88 -8.01 -13.33 -12.67
C ASP A 88 -8.27 -12.01 -13.40
N LEU A 89 -7.46 -10.97 -13.16
CA LEU A 89 -7.61 -9.67 -13.83
C LEU A 89 -6.73 -9.60 -15.08
N ASP A 90 -7.37 -9.33 -16.22
CA ASP A 90 -6.71 -9.12 -17.51
C ASP A 90 -6.19 -7.69 -17.68
N SER A 91 -6.65 -6.73 -16.89
CA SER A 91 -6.12 -5.38 -16.91
C SER A 91 -6.37 -4.64 -15.60
N VAL A 92 -5.61 -3.58 -15.37
CA VAL A 92 -5.76 -2.70 -14.21
C VAL A 92 -5.38 -1.28 -14.57
N THR A 93 -6.07 -0.31 -13.99
CA THR A 93 -5.69 1.10 -14.07
C THR A 93 -5.29 1.59 -12.68
N TYR A 94 -4.02 1.96 -12.53
CA TYR A 94 -3.50 2.56 -11.32
C TYR A 94 -3.58 4.07 -11.39
N VAL A 95 -4.12 4.67 -10.34
CA VAL A 95 -4.16 6.12 -10.15
C VAL A 95 -3.33 6.46 -8.92
N HIS A 96 -2.22 7.15 -9.12
CA HIS A 96 -1.39 7.65 -8.04
C HIS A 96 -1.51 9.16 -7.97
N PHE A 97 -1.48 9.69 -6.75
CA PHE A 97 -1.47 11.12 -6.52
C PHE A 97 -0.68 11.41 -5.25
N LEU A 98 -0.10 12.60 -5.19
CA LEU A 98 0.67 13.08 -4.05
C LEU A 98 0.25 14.49 -3.66
N PHE A 99 0.57 14.82 -2.42
CA PHE A 99 0.37 16.12 -1.81
C PHE A 99 1.73 16.72 -1.43
N ASP A 100 1.74 17.88 -0.77
CA ASP A 100 2.98 18.48 -0.25
C ASP A 100 3.68 17.60 0.80
N ALA A 101 2.88 16.84 1.56
CA ALA A 101 3.37 15.84 2.51
C ALA A 101 2.66 14.51 2.27
N HIS A 102 3.28 13.41 2.67
CA HIS A 102 2.66 12.08 2.60
C HIS A 102 1.35 12.07 3.42
N GLN A 103 0.25 11.61 2.85
CA GLN A 103 -1.06 11.58 3.51
C GLN A 103 -1.62 10.17 3.65
N ILE A 104 -2.44 9.98 4.68
CA ILE A 104 -3.42 8.89 4.73
C ILE A 104 -4.69 9.31 4.00
N VAL A 105 -5.10 8.47 3.05
CA VAL A 105 -6.28 8.62 2.19
C VAL A 105 -7.24 7.46 2.42
N TRP A 106 -8.47 7.59 1.92
CA TRP A 106 -9.46 6.52 2.00
C TRP A 106 -9.76 5.96 0.61
N ALA A 107 -9.74 4.64 0.48
CA ALA A 107 -10.13 3.91 -0.72
C ALA A 107 -11.11 2.79 -0.32
N ASN A 108 -12.32 2.81 -0.88
CA ASN A 108 -13.41 1.89 -0.50
C ASN A 108 -13.60 1.79 1.03
N GLY A 109 -13.49 2.93 1.73
CA GLY A 109 -13.60 3.00 3.19
C GLY A 109 -12.36 2.57 3.98
N ALA A 110 -11.37 1.90 3.38
CA ALA A 110 -10.12 1.53 4.02
C ALA A 110 -9.08 2.65 3.96
N GLU A 111 -8.28 2.79 5.02
CA GLU A 111 -7.17 3.75 5.09
C GLU A 111 -5.94 3.21 4.33
N SER A 112 -5.44 3.98 3.38
CA SER A 112 -4.22 3.67 2.62
C SER A 112 -3.33 4.90 2.47
N GLU A 113 -2.17 4.72 1.86
CA GLU A 113 -1.26 5.83 1.57
C GLU A 113 -1.62 6.62 0.30
N SER A 114 -1.25 7.91 0.28
CA SER A 114 -0.98 8.63 -0.98
C SER A 114 0.40 8.24 -1.51
N LEU A 115 0.74 8.61 -2.74
CA LEU A 115 2.09 8.32 -3.25
C LEU A 115 3.17 8.98 -2.38
N PHE A 116 4.12 8.17 -1.92
CA PHE A 116 5.32 8.61 -1.20
C PHE A 116 6.52 8.62 -2.15
N SER A 117 6.81 9.79 -2.75
CA SER A 117 7.83 9.95 -3.80
C SER A 117 9.04 10.76 -3.35
N GLY A 118 10.17 10.56 -4.03
CA GLY A 118 11.48 11.19 -3.80
C GLY A 118 12.55 10.11 -3.81
N VAL A 119 13.66 10.24 -4.56
CA VAL A 119 14.63 9.13 -4.72
C VAL A 119 15.13 8.58 -3.37
N GLU A 120 15.33 9.45 -2.38
CA GLU A 120 15.72 9.05 -1.02
C GLU A 120 14.54 8.53 -0.18
N ALA A 121 13.33 9.11 -0.34
CA ALA A 121 12.10 8.61 0.27
C ALA A 121 11.78 7.18 -0.22
N LEU A 122 11.98 6.95 -1.52
CA LEU A 122 11.83 5.67 -2.21
C LEU A 122 12.83 4.63 -1.69
N ARG A 123 14.05 5.04 -1.32
CA ARG A 123 15.00 4.12 -0.67
C ARG A 123 14.50 3.62 0.69
N SER A 124 13.72 4.42 1.42
CA SER A 124 13.14 4.02 2.71
C SER A 124 12.00 2.99 2.60
N VAL A 125 11.29 2.92 1.46
CA VAL A 125 10.24 1.92 1.21
C VAL A 125 10.77 0.58 0.69
N GLY A 126 12.06 0.51 0.33
CA GLY A 126 12.76 -0.68 -0.13
C GLY A 126 12.74 -0.88 -1.65
N PRO A 127 13.68 -1.67 -2.20
CA PRO A 127 13.97 -1.72 -3.64
C PRO A 127 12.79 -2.22 -4.50
N ALA A 128 11.91 -3.07 -3.95
CA ALA A 128 10.75 -3.58 -4.68
C ALA A 128 9.71 -2.48 -4.98
N ALA A 129 9.45 -1.59 -4.00
CA ALA A 129 8.56 -0.44 -4.16
C ALA A 129 9.11 0.56 -5.17
N VAL A 130 10.42 0.84 -5.11
CA VAL A 130 11.08 1.71 -6.10
C VAL A 130 10.95 1.14 -7.51
N ALA A 131 11.24 -0.15 -7.69
CA ALA A 131 11.16 -0.80 -8.98
C ALA A 131 9.73 -0.80 -9.55
N GLU A 132 8.73 -1.06 -8.71
CA GLU A 132 7.32 -0.99 -9.11
C GLU A 132 6.94 0.44 -9.52
N ILE A 133 7.23 1.44 -8.68
CA ILE A 133 6.89 2.83 -8.97
C ILE A 133 7.53 3.29 -10.27
N PHE A 134 8.80 2.97 -10.53
CA PHE A 134 9.46 3.36 -11.77
C PHE A 134 9.08 2.50 -12.99
N ALA A 135 8.53 1.30 -12.78
CA ALA A 135 7.93 0.51 -13.85
C ALA A 135 6.58 1.10 -14.27
N ILE A 136 5.80 1.63 -13.32
CA ILE A 136 4.48 2.21 -13.56
C ILE A 136 4.58 3.69 -14.00
N PHE A 137 5.50 4.45 -13.40
CA PHE A 137 5.70 5.90 -13.59
C PHE A 137 7.21 6.26 -13.73
N PRO A 138 7.82 6.01 -14.89
CA PRO A 138 9.23 6.32 -15.14
C PRO A 138 9.63 7.79 -14.92
N GLU A 139 8.69 8.72 -15.07
CA GLU A 139 8.86 10.16 -14.94
C GLU A 139 9.15 10.64 -13.51
N LEU A 140 8.91 9.81 -12.50
CA LEU A 140 9.13 10.17 -11.09
C LEU A 140 10.61 10.09 -10.65
N ARG A 141 11.54 9.74 -11.55
CA ARG A 141 12.97 9.57 -11.24
C ARG A 141 13.68 10.86 -10.83
N ASP A 142 13.17 12.02 -11.23
CA ASP A 142 13.87 13.30 -11.07
C ASP A 142 13.45 14.11 -9.83
N ARG A 143 12.57 13.57 -8.96
CA ARG A 143 12.15 14.27 -7.73
C ARG A 143 13.12 14.03 -6.57
N THR A 144 13.67 15.12 -6.03
CA THR A 144 14.68 15.13 -4.97
C THR A 144 14.14 15.43 -3.57
N GLU A 145 12.89 15.88 -3.44
CA GLU A 145 12.33 16.26 -2.14
C GLU A 145 11.85 15.04 -1.32
N LEU A 146 12.11 15.10 -0.02
CA LEU A 146 11.78 14.08 1.00
C LEU A 146 10.68 14.62 1.93
N PRO A 147 9.39 14.42 1.61
CA PRO A 147 8.35 14.67 2.59
C PRO A 147 8.47 13.66 3.74
N PRO A 148 8.10 14.02 4.99
CA PRO A 148 7.98 13.04 6.06
C PRO A 148 6.86 12.03 5.72
N SER A 149 7.04 10.78 6.11
CA SER A 149 6.00 9.76 5.95
C SER A 149 4.83 10.00 6.92
N ALA A 150 3.60 9.80 6.47
CA ALA A 150 2.41 9.96 7.32
C ALA A 150 2.46 9.05 8.55
N ARG A 151 2.98 7.84 8.38
CA ARG A 151 3.16 6.81 9.41
C ARG A 151 4.44 6.02 9.15
N GLU A 152 4.84 5.21 10.12
CA GLU A 152 5.99 4.31 9.99
C GLU A 152 5.79 3.32 8.83
N LEU A 153 6.78 3.27 7.93
CA LEU A 153 6.76 2.40 6.76
C LEU A 153 7.41 1.06 7.12
N VAL A 154 6.63 0.00 7.14
CA VAL A 154 7.12 -1.32 7.55
C VAL A 154 7.86 -1.98 6.39
N SER A 155 9.08 -2.47 6.66
CA SER A 155 9.84 -3.23 5.67
C SER A 155 9.14 -4.55 5.30
N GLY A 156 9.44 -5.11 4.13
CA GLY A 156 8.78 -6.33 3.66
C GLY A 156 8.90 -7.52 4.65
N ARG A 157 10.09 -7.72 5.24
CA ARG A 157 10.30 -8.79 6.23
C ARG A 157 9.47 -8.58 7.49
N LEU A 158 9.45 -7.36 8.02
CA LEU A 158 8.70 -7.04 9.23
C LEU A 158 7.19 -7.07 8.98
N GLY A 159 6.72 -6.67 7.80
CA GLY A 159 5.32 -6.74 7.41
C GLY A 159 4.80 -8.17 7.39
N ARG A 160 5.59 -9.13 6.86
CA ARG A 160 5.23 -10.56 6.94
C ARG A 160 5.18 -11.07 8.37
N ASN A 161 6.15 -10.68 9.20
CA ASN A 161 6.16 -11.08 10.61
C ASN A 161 4.93 -10.54 11.35
N LEU A 162 4.50 -9.31 11.03
CA LEU A 162 3.29 -8.71 11.58
C LEU A 162 2.07 -9.56 11.22
N VAL A 163 1.92 -9.90 9.94
CA VAL A 163 0.82 -10.71 9.44
C VAL A 163 0.80 -12.11 10.07
N VAL A 164 1.94 -12.79 10.17
CA VAL A 164 2.03 -14.08 10.87
C VAL A 164 1.51 -13.99 12.30
N ARG A 165 1.87 -12.92 13.03
CA ARG A 165 1.36 -12.71 14.40
C ARG A 165 -0.14 -12.45 14.42
N HIS A 166 -0.69 -11.69 13.48
CA HIS A 166 -2.12 -11.47 13.36
C HIS A 166 -2.87 -12.80 13.15
N CYS A 167 -2.39 -13.66 12.23
CA CYS A 167 -2.97 -14.98 11.99
C CYS A 167 -2.89 -15.88 13.23
N GLN A 168 -1.71 -15.99 13.86
CA GLN A 168 -1.51 -16.83 15.05
C GLN A 168 -2.38 -16.41 16.23
N ASN A 169 -2.59 -15.10 16.43
CA ASN A 169 -3.39 -14.56 17.52
C ASN A 169 -4.88 -14.41 17.17
N ARG A 170 -5.28 -14.76 15.94
CA ARG A 170 -6.64 -14.55 15.41
C ARG A 170 -7.14 -13.13 15.66
N LYS A 171 -6.31 -12.14 15.31
CA LYS A 171 -6.63 -10.71 15.44
C LYS A 171 -6.67 -10.07 14.07
N PRO A 172 -7.71 -9.25 13.76
CA PRO A 172 -7.76 -8.52 12.50
C PRO A 172 -6.63 -7.48 12.43
N LEU A 173 -6.33 -7.00 11.21
CA LEU A 173 -5.32 -5.96 10.98
C LEU A 173 -5.76 -4.59 11.52
N ILE A 174 -7.06 -4.36 11.58
CA ILE A 174 -7.69 -3.16 12.13
C ILE A 174 -8.59 -3.59 13.29
N ALA A 175 -8.27 -3.10 14.50
CA ALA A 175 -9.04 -3.26 15.74
C ALA A 175 -8.56 -2.32 16.86
#